data_AF-A0A164FJ38-F1
#
_entry.id   AF-A0A164FJ38-F1
#
_cell.length_a   1.000
_cell.length_b   1.000
_cell.length_c   1.000
_cell.angle_alpha   90.00
_cell.angle_beta   90.00
_cell.angle_gamma   90.00
#
_symmetry.space_group_name_H-M   'P 1'
#
loop_
_entity.id
_entity.type
_entity.pdbx_description
1 polymer ?
#
loop_
_entity_poly.entity_id
_entity_poly.type
_entity_poly.pdbx_seq_one_letter_code
_entity_poly.pdbx_strand_id
1 'polypeptide(L)'
;MVSDPAKRATFVNSVVSFIQKYDFDGLDFDWEYPASRGGVPADKQNYISMIRELKNAFAPYGWLLTAAVSPGKSTIDAAYDIPALAE
;
A
#
# COMPACT_ATOMS: atom_id res chain seq x y z
N MET A 1 1.80 -7.34 -9.03
CA MET A 1 2.68 -7.19 -7.86
C MET A 1 1.89 -7.47 -6.59
N VAL A 2 0.83 -6.71 -6.29
CA VAL A 2 0.05 -6.87 -5.04
C VAL A 2 -0.71 -8.20 -4.90
N SER A 3 -1.08 -8.86 -6.00
CA SER A 3 -1.83 -10.13 -5.98
C SER A 3 -1.01 -11.35 -5.56
N ASP A 4 0.32 -11.23 -5.47
CA ASP A 4 1.24 -12.33 -5.21
C ASP A 4 1.99 -12.06 -3.89
N PRO A 5 1.77 -12.86 -2.83
CA PRO A 5 2.40 -12.65 -1.54
C PRO A 5 3.94 -12.60 -1.58
N ALA A 6 4.58 -13.42 -2.43
CA ALA A 6 6.03 -13.42 -2.54
C ALA A 6 6.56 -12.13 -3.15
N LYS A 7 5.82 -11.57 -4.13
CA LYS A 7 6.16 -10.27 -4.73
C LYS A 7 5.89 -9.12 -3.78
N ARG A 8 4.84 -9.19 -2.95
CA ARG A 8 4.63 -8.19 -1.90
C ARG A 8 5.74 -8.19 -0.87
N ALA A 9 6.13 -9.36 -0.36
CA ALA A 9 7.26 -9.49 0.56
C ALA A 9 8.57 -8.93 -0.04
N THR A 10 8.82 -9.21 -1.33
CA THR A 10 9.96 -8.65 -2.06
C THR A 10 9.90 -7.12 -2.10
N PHE A 11 8.74 -6.54 -2.41
CA PHE A 11 8.55 -5.10 -2.44
C PHE A 11 8.73 -4.46 -1.06
N VAL A 12 8.12 -5.03 -0.01
CA VAL A 12 8.24 -4.56 1.37
C VAL A 12 9.71 -4.53 1.81
N ASN A 13 10.45 -5.61 1.58
CA ASN A 13 11.88 -5.67 1.92
C ASN A 13 12.71 -4.65 1.14
N SER A 14 12.39 -4.42 -0.13
CA SER A 14 13.04 -3.39 -0.95
C SER A 14 12.78 -1.99 -0.39
N VAL A 15 11.54 -1.71 0.05
CA VAL A 15 11.17 -0.42 0.63
C VAL A 15 11.89 -0.19 1.97
N VAL A 16 11.89 -1.19 2.88
CA VAL A 16 12.62 -1.09 4.15
C VAL A 16 14.09 -0.77 3.90
N SER A 17 14.73 -1.51 2.99
CA SER A 17 16.15 -1.28 2.65
C SER A 17 16.38 0.12 2.07
N PHE A 18 15.44 0.62 1.26
CA PHE A 18 15.52 1.95 0.65
C PHE A 18 15.38 3.06 1.71
N ILE A 19 14.40 2.95 2.59
CA ILE A 19 14.18 3.92 3.67
C ILE A 19 15.42 4.01 4.58
N GLN A 20 15.99 2.87 4.99
CA GLN A 20 17.23 2.84 5.80
C GLN A 20 18.42 3.45 5.06
N LYS A 21 18.56 3.16 3.76
CA LYS A 21 19.70 3.61 2.97
C LYS A 21 19.71 5.13 2.81
N TYR A 22 18.55 5.74 2.69
CA TYR A 22 18.41 7.16 2.35
C TYR A 22 17.83 8.01 3.48
N ASP A 23 17.67 7.43 4.67
CA ASP A 23 17.24 8.11 5.90
C ASP A 23 15.88 8.83 5.76
N PHE A 24 14.92 8.14 5.16
CA PHE A 24 13.53 8.61 5.12
C PHE A 24 12.78 8.27 6.40
N ASP A 25 11.74 9.05 6.71
CA ASP A 25 10.85 8.81 7.86
C ASP A 25 9.71 7.83 7.55
N GLY A 26 9.55 7.38 6.30
CA GLY A 26 8.42 6.55 5.89
C GLY A 26 8.21 6.44 4.39
N LEU A 27 6.99 6.00 4.01
CA LEU A 27 6.53 5.88 2.62
C LEU A 27 5.14 6.49 2.46
N ASP A 28 4.94 7.23 1.37
CA ASP A 28 3.61 7.54 0.83
C ASP A 28 3.28 6.58 -0.33
N PHE A 29 2.19 5.82 -0.22
CA PHE A 29 1.80 4.82 -1.22
C PHE A 29 0.77 5.39 -2.20
N ASP A 30 1.27 5.96 -3.29
CA ASP A 30 0.46 6.60 -4.34
C ASP A 30 0.21 5.68 -5.54
N TRP A 31 -0.79 4.80 -5.43
CA TRP A 31 -1.28 4.00 -6.58
C TRP A 31 -2.58 4.59 -7.10
N GLU A 32 -2.57 4.98 -8.38
CA GLU A 32 -3.74 5.53 -9.09
C GLU A 32 -4.37 4.59 -10.13
N TYR A 33 -5.35 3.75 -9.81
CA TYR A 33 -5.85 3.38 -8.50
C TYR A 33 -6.02 1.86 -8.50
N PRO A 34 -6.09 1.20 -7.32
CA PRO A 34 -6.52 -0.19 -7.27
C PRO A 34 -7.80 -0.41 -8.10
N ALA A 35 -7.87 -1.52 -8.84
CA ALA A 35 -8.97 -1.85 -9.75
C ALA A 35 -9.19 -0.88 -10.94
N SER A 36 -8.25 0.03 -11.20
CA SER A 36 -8.26 0.97 -12.34
C SER A 36 -6.98 0.87 -13.17
N ARG A 37 -6.97 1.48 -14.36
CA ARG A 37 -5.79 1.54 -15.26
C ARG A 37 -5.12 0.17 -15.54
N GLY A 38 -5.93 -0.85 -15.79
CA GLY A 38 -5.45 -2.23 -15.99
C GLY A 38 -5.42 -3.09 -14.73
N GLY A 39 -5.84 -2.53 -13.58
CA GLY A 39 -6.15 -3.28 -12.37
C GLY A 39 -7.41 -4.13 -12.48
N VAL A 40 -7.62 -5.00 -11.50
CA VAL A 40 -8.75 -5.92 -11.38
C VAL A 40 -9.49 -5.70 -10.06
N PRO A 41 -10.77 -6.09 -9.92
CA PRO A 41 -11.53 -5.88 -8.69
C PRO A 41 -10.87 -6.44 -7.41
N ALA A 42 -10.12 -7.53 -7.54
CA ALA A 42 -9.36 -8.13 -6.43
C ALA A 42 -8.28 -7.20 -5.86
N ASP A 43 -7.84 -6.19 -6.62
CA ASP A 43 -6.84 -5.22 -6.19
C ASP A 43 -7.27 -4.44 -4.95
N LYS A 44 -8.56 -4.24 -4.73
CA LYS A 44 -9.07 -3.61 -3.51
C LYS A 44 -8.56 -4.34 -2.25
N GLN A 45 -8.69 -5.66 -2.21
CA GLN A 45 -8.29 -6.46 -1.05
C GLN A 45 -6.78 -6.76 -1.05
N ASN A 46 -6.17 -6.90 -2.24
CA ASN A 46 -4.72 -7.03 -2.35
C ASN A 46 -3.99 -5.76 -1.88
N TYR A 47 -4.58 -4.59 -2.11
CA TYR A 47 -4.06 -3.32 -1.59
C TYR A 47 -4.05 -3.30 -0.07
N ILE A 48 -5.13 -3.74 0.60
CA ILE A 48 -5.16 -3.88 2.07
C ILE A 48 -4.07 -4.84 2.57
N SER A 49 -3.86 -5.96 1.88
CA SER A 49 -2.79 -6.90 2.24
C SER A 49 -1.41 -6.23 2.16
N MET A 50 -1.15 -5.48 1.10
CA MET A 50 0.09 -4.71 0.94
C MET A 50 0.28 -3.66 2.05
N ILE A 51 -0.74 -2.86 2.35
CA ILE A 51 -0.66 -1.81 3.38
C ILE A 51 -0.41 -2.42 4.76
N ARG A 52 -1.08 -3.53 5.11
CA ARG A 52 -0.85 -4.24 6.38
C ARG A 52 0.58 -4.78 6.48
N GLU A 53 1.10 -5.36 5.40
CA GLU A 53 2.47 -5.89 5.36
C GLU A 53 3.52 -4.76 5.51
N LEU A 54 3.34 -3.62 4.84
CA LEU A 54 4.17 -2.44 5.02
C LEU A 54 4.10 -1.89 6.45
N LYS A 55 2.88 -1.70 6.98
CA LYS A 55 2.67 -1.22 8.35
C LYS A 55 3.36 -2.08 9.39
N ASN A 56 3.25 -3.40 9.26
CA ASN A 56 3.92 -4.35 10.15
C ASN A 56 5.45 -4.26 10.04
N ALA A 57 5.99 -4.11 8.83
CA ALA A 57 7.43 -3.96 8.61
C ALA A 57 7.96 -2.62 9.15
N PHE A 58 7.13 -1.58 9.18
CA PHE A 58 7.52 -0.23 9.63
C PHE A 58 7.40 -0.04 11.15
N ALA A 59 6.53 -0.81 11.81
CA ALA A 59 6.24 -0.68 13.23
C ALA A 59 7.47 -0.69 14.16
N PRO A 60 8.50 -1.56 13.96
CA PRO A 60 9.70 -1.55 14.82
C PRO A 60 10.54 -0.27 14.72
N TYR A 61 10.41 0.48 13.61
CA TYR A 61 11.16 1.69 13.35
C TYR A 61 10.39 2.97 13.68
N GLY A 62 9.08 2.86 13.92
CA GLY A 62 8.21 4.02 14.10
C GLY A 62 8.02 4.86 12.83
N TRP A 63 8.26 4.29 11.64
CA TRP A 63 8.12 5.00 10.37
C TRP A 63 6.66 5.25 9.99
N LEU A 64 6.47 6.34 9.24
CA LEU A 64 5.19 6.76 8.69
C LEU A 64 4.80 5.89 7.48
N LEU A 65 3.50 5.60 7.37
CA LEU A 65 2.89 5.06 6.17
C LEU A 65 1.66 5.90 5.84
N THR A 66 1.68 6.56 4.70
CA THR A 66 0.57 7.37 4.18
C THR A 66 0.16 6.89 2.80
N ALA A 67 -0.97 7.40 2.29
CA ALA A 67 -1.39 7.15 0.92
C ALA A 67 -2.12 8.37 0.36
N ALA A 68 -1.81 8.74 -0.88
CA ALA A 68 -2.65 9.60 -1.69
C ALA A 68 -3.85 8.80 -2.23
N VAL A 69 -5.06 9.34 -2.05
CA VAL A 69 -6.32 8.66 -2.41
C VAL A 69 -7.18 9.53 -3.32
N SER A 70 -7.96 8.88 -4.19
CA SER A 70 -8.89 9.59 -5.07
C SER A 70 -10.03 10.27 -4.29
N PRO A 71 -10.43 11.51 -4.67
CA PRO A 71 -11.64 12.14 -4.15
C PRO A 71 -12.93 11.66 -4.85
N GLY A 72 -12.82 10.91 -5.95
CA GLY A 72 -13.98 10.52 -6.77
C GLY A 72 -14.73 9.33 -6.18
N LYS A 73 -16.05 9.48 -5.93
CA LYS A 73 -16.87 8.44 -5.30
C LYS A 73 -16.79 7.09 -6.02
N SER A 74 -16.88 7.06 -7.34
CA SER A 74 -16.81 5.81 -8.12
C SER A 74 -15.48 5.09 -7.94
N THR A 75 -14.37 5.84 -7.92
CA THR A 75 -13.04 5.29 -7.64
C THR A 75 -12.95 4.81 -6.20
N ILE A 76 -13.45 5.59 -5.23
CA ILE A 76 -13.46 5.21 -3.82
C ILE A 76 -14.19 3.87 -3.63
N ASP A 77 -15.41 3.77 -4.17
CA ASP A 77 -16.24 2.57 -4.07
C ASP A 77 -15.59 1.34 -4.73
N ALA A 78 -14.77 1.52 -5.77
CA ALA A 78 -14.13 0.43 -6.51
C ALA A 78 -12.75 0.03 -5.95
N ALA A 79 -11.96 1.00 -5.50
CA ALA A 79 -10.54 0.83 -5.23
C ALA A 79 -10.21 0.59 -3.74
N TYR A 80 -11.02 1.13 -2.82
CA TYR A 80 -10.65 1.19 -1.42
C TYR A 80 -11.63 0.44 -0.53
N ASP A 81 -11.09 -0.25 0.46
CA ASP A 81 -11.80 -0.68 1.66
C ASP A 81 -11.43 0.33 2.77
N ILE A 82 -12.20 1.43 2.85
CA ILE A 82 -11.83 2.60 3.67
C ILE A 82 -11.67 2.25 5.15
N PRO A 83 -12.58 1.48 5.79
CA PRO A 83 -12.38 1.06 7.17
C PRO A 83 -11.08 0.28 7.36
N ALA A 84 -10.81 -0.72 6.52
CA ALA A 84 -9.60 -1.53 6.64
C ALA A 84 -8.31 -0.77 6.33
N LEU A 85 -8.38 0.28 5.50
CA LEU A 85 -7.25 1.15 5.18
C LEU A 85 -6.90 2.11 6.33
N ALA A 86 -7.88 2.46 7.15
CA ALA A 86 -7.71 3.38 8.28
C ALA A 86 -7.26 2.69 9.59
N GLU A 87 -7.24 1.35 9.63
CA GLU A 87 -6.80 0.54 10.77
C GLU A 87 -5.29 0.46 10.93
#